data_AF-A0A1Q5L0B1-F1
#
_entry.id   AF-A0A1Q5L0B1-F1
#
_cell.length_a   1.000
_cell.length_b   1.000
_cell.length_c   1.000
_cell.angle_alpha   90.00
_cell.angle_beta   90.00
_cell.angle_gamma   90.00
#
_symmetry.space_group_name_H-M   'P 1'
#
loop_
_entity.id
_entity.type
_entity.pdbx_description
1 polymer ?
#
loop_
_entity_poly.entity_id
_entity_poly.type
_entity_poly.pdbx_seq_one_letter_code
_entity_poly.pdbx_strand_id
1 'polypeptide(L)' 'MASPPDQDVDPFAAVETLRAALDQAGIVLPSLAVDPASPALALVDLGRVRAPVAVRLAAALQRGAAA' A
#
# COMPACT_ATOMS: atom_id res chain seq x y z
N MET A 1 -17.73 21.38 6.93
CA MET A 1 -16.95 20.69 5.89
C MET A 1 -16.93 19.23 6.29
N ALA A 2 -17.49 18.32 5.47
CA ALA A 2 -17.55 16.90 5.80
C ALA A 2 -16.12 16.33 5.85
N SER A 3 -15.74 15.66 6.94
CA SER A 3 -14.53 14.82 6.91
C SER A 3 -14.70 13.77 5.81
N PRO A 4 -13.68 13.51 4.98
CA PRO A 4 -13.77 12.48 3.95
C PRO A 4 -13.90 11.08 4.58
N PRO A 5 -14.53 10.12 3.87
CA PRO A 5 -14.87 8.77 4.35
C PRO A 5 -13.66 7.87 4.72
N ASP A 6 -12.43 8.36 4.58
CA ASP A 6 -11.19 7.61 4.82
C ASP A 6 -10.83 7.46 6.31
N GLN A 7 -11.67 7.95 7.23
CA GLN A 7 -11.41 7.94 8.68
C GLN A 7 -11.65 6.58 9.37
N ASP A 8 -12.12 5.55 8.64
CA ASP A 8 -12.58 4.28 9.24
C ASP A 8 -11.81 3.03 8.78
N VAL A 9 -10.74 3.19 7.99
CA VAL A 9 -9.91 2.05 7.57
C VAL A 9 -8.83 1.80 8.61
N ASP A 10 -8.88 0.63 9.26
CA ASP A 10 -7.80 0.18 10.14
C ASP A 10 -6.48 0.07 9.34
N PRO A 11 -5.42 0.80 9.73
CA PRO A 11 -4.18 0.80 8.97
C PRO A 11 -3.51 -0.57 8.92
N PHE A 12 -3.73 -1.45 9.91
CA PHE A 12 -3.23 -2.82 9.84
C PHE A 12 -3.96 -3.64 8.78
N ALA A 13 -5.29 -3.58 8.75
CA ALA A 13 -6.09 -4.19 7.69
C ALA A 13 -5.70 -3.66 6.29
N ALA A 14 -5.40 -2.37 6.17
CA ALA A 14 -4.92 -1.77 4.93
C ALA A 14 -3.56 -2.37 4.49
N VAL A 15 -2.60 -2.48 5.41
CA VAL A 15 -1.29 -3.10 5.17
C VAL A 15 -1.44 -4.54 4.69
N GLU A 16 -2.26 -5.35 5.36
CA GLU A 16 -2.42 -6.75 5.01
C GLU A 16 -3.16 -6.95 3.67
N THR A 17 -4.15 -6.10 3.38
CA THR A 17 -4.82 -6.08 2.08
C THR A 17 -3.83 -5.75 0.96
N LEU A 18 -3.01 -4.72 1.16
CA LEU A 18 -1.98 -4.32 0.19
C LEU A 18 -0.91 -5.40 0.04
N ARG A 19 -0.46 -6.02 1.14
CA ARG A 19 0.49 -7.14 1.13
C ARG A 19 -0.02 -8.28 0.26
N ALA A 20 -1.27 -8.70 0.48
CA ALA A 20 -1.89 -9.76 -0.31
C ALA A 20 -1.96 -9.42 -1.81
N ALA A 21 -2.34 -8.19 -2.16
CA ALA A 21 -2.40 -7.75 -3.55
C ALA A 21 -1.01 -7.73 -4.23
N LEU A 22 0.02 -7.27 -3.52
CA LEU A 22 1.40 -7.27 -3.99
C LEU A 22 1.93 -8.69 -4.18
N ASP A 23 1.61 -9.61 -3.26
CA ASP A 23 1.99 -11.02 -3.35
C ASP A 23 1.36 -11.69 -4.58
N GLN A 24 0.11 -11.39 -4.92
CA GLN A 24 -0.53 -11.86 -6.17
C GLN A 24 0.18 -11.33 -7.42
N ALA A 25 0.83 -10.17 -7.35
CA ALA A 25 1.68 -9.63 -8.42
C ALA A 25 3.14 -10.15 -8.35
N GLY A 26 3.46 -11.04 -7.40
CA GLY A 26 4.79 -11.56 -7.13
C GLY A 26 5.77 -10.49 -6.61
N ILE A 27 5.26 -9.42 -6.00
CA ILE A 27 6.01 -8.30 -5.46
C ILE A 27 6.03 -8.43 -3.94
N VAL A 28 7.23 -8.47 -3.35
CA VAL A 28 7.40 -8.46 -1.90
C VAL A 28 8.02 -7.14 -1.48
N LEU A 29 7.37 -6.43 -0.56
CA LEU A 29 7.87 -5.21 0.07
C LEU A 29 8.11 -5.47 1.57
N PRO A 30 9.35 -5.84 1.98
CA PRO A 30 9.64 -6.15 3.38
C PRO A 30 9.47 -4.95 4.33
N SER A 31 9.55 -3.73 3.80
CA SER A 31 9.37 -2.49 4.55
C SER A 31 7.90 -2.08 4.71
N LEU A 32 6.95 -2.81 4.11
CA LEU A 32 5.53 -2.45 4.18
C LEU A 32 5.00 -2.59 5.61
N ALA A 33 4.61 -1.46 6.20
CA ALA A 33 4.14 -1.36 7.57
C ALA A 33 3.19 -0.18 7.77
N VAL A 34 2.53 -0.11 8.92
CA VAL A 34 1.83 1.10 9.37
C VAL A 34 2.88 2.16 9.74
N ASP A 35 2.64 3.42 9.40
CA ASP A 35 3.49 4.53 9.83
C ASP A 35 3.39 4.73 11.35
N PRO A 36 4.49 4.55 12.12
CA PRO A 36 4.47 4.80 13.55
C PRO A 36 4.59 6.30 13.89
N ALA A 37 5.03 7.16 12.97
CA ALA A 37 5.32 8.57 13.25
C ALA A 37 4.05 9.42 13.33
N SER A 38 3.00 9.06 12.58
CA SER A 38 1.79 9.85 12.43
C SER A 38 0.52 9.01 12.65
N PRO A 39 0.29 8.43 13.84
CA PRO A 39 -0.81 7.49 14.07
C PRO A 39 -2.20 8.09 13.83
N ALA A 40 -2.37 9.40 14.06
CA ALA A 40 -3.62 10.10 13.80
C ALA A 40 -3.97 10.25 12.31
N LEU A 41 -3.00 10.01 11.42
CA LEU A 41 -3.18 10.10 9.97
C LEU A 41 -3.40 8.73 9.30
N ALA A 42 -3.31 7.63 10.07
CA ALA A 42 -3.50 6.26 9.58
C ALA A 42 -2.70 5.94 8.30
N LEU A 43 -1.44 6.40 8.24
CA LEU A 43 -0.61 6.23 7.05
C LEU A 43 0.00 4.82 6.96
N VAL A 44 0.29 4.39 5.73
CA VAL A 44 1.04 3.18 5.42
C VAL A 44 2.41 3.57 4.90
N ASP A 45 3.48 3.07 5.54
CA ASP A 45 4.85 3.20 5.05
C ASP A 45 5.11 2.10 3.99
N LEU A 46 5.40 2.51 2.76
CA LEU A 46 5.76 1.62 1.66
C LEU A 46 7.26 1.31 1.64
N GLY A 47 8.07 2.15 2.28
CA GLY A 47 9.53 2.10 2.30
C GLY A 47 10.19 2.32 0.94
N ARG A 48 11.40 1.74 0.78
CA ARG A 48 12.20 1.87 -0.43
C ARG A 48 12.21 0.57 -1.20
N VAL A 49 12.05 0.67 -2.52
CA VAL A 49 12.02 -0.49 -3.42
C VAL A 49 13.17 -0.44 -4.41
N ARG A 50 13.65 -1.60 -4.84
CA ARG A 50 14.64 -1.69 -5.92
C ARG A 50 13.99 -1.26 -7.24
N ALA A 51 14.73 -0.60 -8.13
CA ALA A 51 14.21 -0.10 -9.40
C ALA A 51 13.44 -1.15 -10.25
N PRO A 52 13.89 -2.41 -10.38
CA PRO A 52 13.11 -3.43 -11.11
C PRO A 52 11.76 -3.76 -10.44
N VAL A 53 11.69 -3.69 -9.10
CA VAL A 53 10.44 -3.90 -8.36
C VAL A 53 9.49 -2.72 -8.58
N ALA A 54 10.00 -1.49 -8.63
CA ALA A 54 9.19 -0.30 -8.96
C ALA A 54 8.55 -0.42 -10.35
N VAL A 55 9.30 -0.90 -11.36
CA VAL A 55 8.76 -1.13 -12.71
C VAL A 55 7.68 -2.21 -12.71
N ARG A 56 7.90 -3.31 -11.97
CA ARG A 56 6.88 -4.38 -11.83
C ARG A 56 5.62 -3.89 -11.12
N LEU A 57 5.78 -3.05 -10.10
CA LEU A 57 4.67 -2.42 -9.37
C LEU A 57 3.87 -1.52 -10.30
N ALA A 58 4.52 -0.65 -11.06
CA ALA A 58 3.85 0.21 -12.04
C ALA A 58 3.03 -0.61 -13.05
N ALA A 59 3.60 -1.70 -13.57
CA ALA A 59 2.89 -2.61 -14.47
C ALA A 59 1.69 -3.31 -13.80
N ALA A 60 1.80 -3.69 -12.53
CA ALA A 60 0.69 -4.29 -11.78
C ALA A 60 -0.47 -3.31 -11.57
N LEU A 61 -0.16 -2.06 -11.19
CA LEU A 61 -1.15 -1.00 -11.02
C LEU A 61 -1.86 -0.67 -12.34
N GLN A 62 -1.11 -0.58 -13.45
CA GLN A 62 -1.68 -0.34 -14.78
C GLN A 62 -2.65 -1.44 -15.23
N ARG A 63 -2.34 -2.71 -14.93
CA ARG A 63 -3.25 -3.83 -15.22
C ARG A 63 -4.53 -3.75 -14.41
N GLY A 64 -4.44 -3.37 -13.12
CA GLY A 64 -5.61 -3.20 -12.26
C GLY A 64 -6.50 -2.02 -12.65
N ALA A 65 -5.92 -0.94 -13.20
CA ALA A 65 -6.69 0.23 -13.66
C ALA A 65 -7.44 0.01 -14.98
N ALA A 66 -7.03 -0.99 -15.77
CA ALA A 66 -7.67 -1.34 -17.04
C ALA A 66 -8.73 -2.45 -16.91
N ALA A 67 -8.91 -3.00 -15.71
CA ALA A 67 -9.88 -4.04 -15.37
C ALA A 67 -11.13 -3.44 -14.73
#